data_AF-A0A357R6Y9-F1
#
_entry.id   AF-A0A357R6Y9-F1
#
_cell.length_a   1.000
_cell.length_b   1.000
_cell.length_c   1.000
_cell.angle_alpha   90.00
_cell.angle_beta   90.00
_cell.angle_gamma   90.00
#
_symmetry.space_group_name_H-M   'P 1'
#
loop_
_entity.id
_entity.type
_entity.pdbx_description
1 polymer ?
#
loop_
_entity_poly.entity_id
_entity_poly.type
_entity_poly.pdbx_seq_one_letter_code
_entity_poly.pdbx_strand_id
1 'polypeptide(L)'
;MKTIDLCQIAADRNITEAAAKTMLRRSLKEGIIWSRLNPDLLNPDELLPCMTVDEPPASPATLVPFPVAREKLKGIDTGKLDRDFLAREKINWCYQGRRAAGRAIIKRVTYLMAYYEPKPFMGTRYCWFQPNPDVSPYLPLLRMLFPAFANFALVNPAPPQPTDSLAGEAWQTAKFDDFGVDIQYSATAKEDEIILALSLLEVEESFCLQNYKLSPDRYVFLRQQLLFLLHPRLEPWLPSGEQRHNPLRGKIYKKP
;
A
#
# COMPACT_ATOMS: atom_id res chain seq x y z
N MET A 1 -8.03 5.75 -1.87
CA MET A 1 -7.82 4.48 -2.59
C MET A 1 -9.16 3.82 -2.75
N LYS A 2 -9.38 3.06 -3.83
CA LYS A 2 -10.62 2.34 -4.04
C LYS A 2 -10.47 0.88 -3.67
N THR A 3 -11.59 0.20 -3.59
CA THR A 3 -11.69 -1.25 -3.41
C THR A 3 -12.52 -1.84 -4.53
N ILE A 4 -12.17 -3.04 -4.96
CA ILE A 4 -12.96 -3.86 -5.87
C ILE A 4 -13.38 -5.12 -5.12
N ASP A 5 -14.68 -5.39 -5.10
CA ASP A 5 -15.26 -6.65 -4.65
C ASP A 5 -15.45 -7.58 -5.86
N LEU A 6 -14.72 -8.71 -5.88
CA LEU A 6 -14.77 -9.67 -6.97
C LEU A 6 -16.10 -10.43 -7.01
N CYS A 7 -16.67 -10.73 -5.84
CA CYS A 7 -17.96 -11.39 -5.72
C CYS A 7 -19.07 -10.47 -6.24
N GLN A 8 -19.02 -9.18 -5.90
CA GLN A 8 -19.96 -8.20 -6.43
C GLN A 8 -19.86 -8.07 -7.96
N ILE A 9 -18.64 -7.98 -8.51
CA ILE A 9 -18.46 -7.93 -9.98
C ILE A 9 -19.04 -9.17 -10.66
N ALA A 10 -18.80 -10.35 -10.09
CA ALA A 10 -19.30 -11.60 -10.63
C ALA A 10 -20.83 -11.63 -10.64
N ALA A 11 -21.46 -11.21 -9.53
CA ALA A 11 -22.91 -11.12 -9.39
C ALA A 11 -23.52 -10.09 -10.35
N ASP A 12 -23.02 -8.86 -10.37
CA ASP A 12 -23.54 -7.76 -11.19
C ASP A 12 -23.51 -8.06 -12.69
N ARG A 13 -22.50 -8.83 -13.12
CA ARG A 13 -22.30 -9.18 -14.53
C ARG A 13 -22.83 -10.56 -14.89
N ASN A 14 -23.40 -11.29 -13.93
CA ASN A 14 -23.85 -12.67 -14.08
C ASN A 14 -22.77 -13.57 -14.70
N ILE A 15 -21.55 -13.52 -14.14
CA ILE A 15 -20.38 -14.31 -14.57
C ILE A 15 -19.81 -15.10 -13.39
N THR A 16 -18.94 -16.06 -13.69
CA THR A 16 -18.19 -16.77 -12.65
C THR A 16 -17.12 -15.89 -12.02
N GLU A 17 -16.75 -16.18 -10.78
CA GLU A 17 -15.66 -15.49 -10.08
C GLU A 17 -14.31 -15.63 -10.82
N ALA A 18 -14.07 -16.78 -11.45
CA ALA A 18 -12.90 -17.01 -12.29
C ALA A 18 -12.88 -16.10 -13.54
N ALA A 19 -14.04 -15.84 -14.14
CA ALA A 19 -14.17 -14.89 -15.23
C ALA A 19 -13.93 -13.45 -14.75
N ALA A 20 -14.48 -13.06 -13.59
CA ALA A 20 -14.22 -11.76 -12.98
C ALA A 20 -12.72 -11.54 -12.69
N LYS A 21 -12.03 -12.54 -12.12
CA LYS A 21 -10.58 -12.53 -11.91
C LYS A 21 -9.81 -12.38 -13.22
N THR A 22 -10.21 -13.11 -14.27
CA THR A 22 -9.57 -13.02 -15.60
C THR A 22 -9.73 -11.64 -16.22
N MET A 23 -10.92 -11.03 -16.12
CA MET A 23 -11.14 -9.65 -16.59
C MET A 23 -10.24 -8.66 -15.86
N LEU A 24 -10.14 -8.80 -14.53
CA LEU A 24 -9.30 -7.93 -13.73
C LEU A 24 -7.81 -8.09 -14.02
N ARG A 25 -7.31 -9.33 -14.21
CA ARG A 25 -5.94 -9.58 -14.68
C ARG A 25 -5.65 -8.88 -16.00
N ARG A 26 -6.61 -8.91 -16.93
CA ARG A 26 -6.49 -8.19 -18.21
C ARG A 26 -6.40 -6.68 -17.97
N SER A 27 -7.27 -6.10 -17.14
CA SER A 27 -7.21 -4.67 -16.81
C SER A 27 -5.90 -4.25 -16.12
N LEU A 28 -5.35 -5.10 -15.25
CA LEU A 28 -4.03 -4.91 -14.64
C LEU A 28 -2.91 -4.98 -15.68
N LYS A 29 -2.95 -5.97 -16.58
CA LYS A 29 -1.98 -6.11 -17.68
C LYS A 29 -2.04 -4.93 -18.66
N GLU A 30 -3.23 -4.39 -18.88
CA GLU A 30 -3.42 -3.19 -19.71
C GLU A 30 -2.99 -1.90 -18.97
N GLY A 31 -2.85 -1.93 -17.65
CA GLY A 31 -2.57 -0.76 -16.82
C GLY A 31 -3.79 0.15 -16.64
N ILE A 32 -5.01 -0.31 -16.96
CA ILE A 32 -6.24 0.46 -16.70
C ILE A 32 -6.51 0.53 -15.18
N ILE A 33 -6.11 -0.53 -14.48
CA ILE A 33 -6.17 -0.65 -13.03
C ILE A 33 -4.75 -0.85 -12.53
N TRP A 34 -4.46 -0.25 -11.38
CA TRP A 34 -3.28 -0.56 -10.57
C TRP A 34 -3.71 -1.17 -9.25
N SER A 35 -3.00 -2.22 -8.84
CA SER A 35 -3.07 -2.73 -7.47
C SER A 35 -1.70 -3.28 -7.07
N ARG A 36 -1.38 -3.13 -5.79
CA ARG A 36 -0.20 -3.76 -5.19
C ARG A 36 -0.40 -5.26 -4.97
N LEU A 37 -1.64 -5.70 -4.77
CA LEU A 37 -1.99 -7.07 -4.48
C LEU A 37 -2.34 -7.83 -5.76
N ASN A 38 -2.04 -9.13 -5.78
CA ASN A 38 -2.52 -10.01 -6.83
C ASN A 38 -3.95 -10.45 -6.49
N PRO A 39 -4.96 -10.20 -7.35
CA PRO A 39 -6.34 -10.64 -7.09
C PRO A 39 -6.49 -12.14 -6.90
N ASP A 40 -5.55 -12.95 -7.39
CA ASP A 40 -5.58 -14.41 -7.20
C ASP A 40 -5.21 -14.87 -5.80
N LEU A 41 -4.54 -14.01 -5.03
CA LEU A 41 -4.12 -14.29 -3.66
C LEU A 41 -5.17 -13.82 -2.64
N LEU A 42 -6.21 -13.11 -3.11
CA LEU A 42 -7.30 -12.67 -2.26
C LEU A 42 -8.26 -13.82 -1.96
N ASN A 43 -8.74 -13.86 -0.73
CA ASN A 43 -9.92 -14.65 -0.38
C ASN A 43 -11.18 -14.09 -1.06
N PRO A 44 -12.24 -14.89 -1.21
CA PRO A 44 -13.51 -14.44 -1.80
C PRO A 44 -14.17 -13.26 -1.06
N ASP A 45 -13.94 -13.12 0.24
CA ASP A 45 -14.46 -12.04 1.09
C ASP A 45 -13.52 -10.83 1.21
N GLU A 46 -12.36 -10.86 0.56
CA GLU A 46 -11.39 -9.77 0.59
C GLU A 46 -11.63 -8.78 -0.56
N LEU A 47 -11.54 -7.50 -0.20
CA LEU A 47 -11.60 -6.41 -1.17
C LEU A 47 -10.21 -6.18 -1.79
N LEU A 48 -10.13 -5.98 -3.10
CA LEU A 48 -8.87 -5.60 -3.74
C LEU A 48 -8.64 -4.09 -3.65
N PRO A 49 -7.62 -3.60 -2.94
CA PRO A 49 -7.25 -2.19 -2.97
C PRO A 49 -6.70 -1.84 -4.35
N CYS A 50 -7.22 -0.79 -4.96
CA CYS A 50 -6.78 -0.40 -6.29
C CYS A 50 -6.91 1.10 -6.57
N MET A 51 -6.33 1.50 -7.70
CA MET A 51 -6.53 2.78 -8.36
C MET A 51 -6.91 2.53 -9.82
N THR A 52 -7.77 3.37 -10.38
CA THR A 52 -8.21 3.28 -11.78
C THR A 52 -7.82 4.55 -12.53
N VAL A 53 -7.62 4.45 -13.84
CA VAL A 53 -7.30 5.63 -14.67
C VAL A 53 -8.44 6.65 -14.65
N ASP A 54 -9.69 6.18 -14.62
CA ASP A 54 -10.86 7.06 -14.80
C ASP A 54 -11.30 7.77 -13.51
N GLU A 55 -10.78 7.35 -12.36
CA GLU A 55 -11.25 7.81 -11.05
C GLU A 55 -10.08 8.28 -10.17
N PRO A 56 -9.44 9.39 -10.54
CA PRO A 56 -8.31 9.94 -9.80
C PRO A 56 -8.71 10.44 -8.39
N PRO A 57 -7.72 10.66 -7.50
CA PRO A 57 -7.97 11.39 -6.26
C PRO A 57 -8.35 12.85 -6.54
N ALA A 58 -9.10 13.47 -5.62
CA ALA A 58 -9.52 14.87 -5.75
C ALA A 58 -8.35 15.88 -5.82
N SER A 59 -7.20 15.53 -5.21
CA SER A 59 -6.01 16.38 -5.20
C SER A 59 -4.80 15.65 -5.79
N PRO A 60 -4.05 16.27 -6.72
CA PRO A 60 -2.81 15.71 -7.25
C PRO A 60 -1.68 15.65 -6.20
N ALA A 61 -1.81 16.39 -5.10
CA ALA A 61 -0.87 16.33 -3.98
C ALA A 61 -1.05 15.06 -3.12
N THR A 62 -2.10 14.28 -3.34
CA THR A 62 -2.29 12.99 -2.67
C THR A 62 -1.16 12.04 -3.07
N LEU A 63 -0.39 11.53 -2.11
CA LEU A 63 0.69 10.58 -2.40
C LEU A 63 0.12 9.18 -2.64
N VAL A 64 -0.25 8.90 -3.89
CA VAL A 64 -0.79 7.63 -4.37
C VAL A 64 -0.20 7.31 -5.74
N PRO A 65 -0.20 6.03 -6.16
CA PRO A 65 0.16 5.67 -7.52
C PRO A 65 -0.65 6.47 -8.55
N PHE A 66 -0.01 6.79 -9.67
CA PHE A 66 -0.65 7.51 -10.77
C PHE A 66 -0.25 6.92 -12.13
N PRO A 67 -1.16 6.95 -13.13
CA PRO A 67 -0.90 6.45 -14.47
C PRO A 67 -0.30 7.53 -15.36
N VAL A 68 0.54 7.10 -16.31
CA VAL A 68 0.94 7.89 -17.47
C VAL A 68 0.68 7.06 -18.72
N ALA A 69 0.05 7.65 -19.73
CA ALA A 69 -0.21 6.97 -20.99
C ALA A 69 1.12 6.55 -21.64
N ARG A 70 1.22 5.29 -22.06
CA ARG A 70 2.47 4.72 -22.60
C ARG A 70 2.98 5.47 -23.83
N GLU A 71 2.07 6.03 -24.62
CA GLU A 71 2.41 6.84 -25.79
C GLU A 71 3.24 8.08 -25.43
N LYS A 72 2.98 8.70 -24.29
CA LYS A 72 3.73 9.87 -23.80
C LYS A 72 5.12 9.53 -23.27
N LEU A 73 5.38 8.24 -23.04
CA LEU A 73 6.68 7.73 -22.59
C LEU A 73 7.54 7.21 -23.74
N LYS A 74 6.99 7.13 -24.97
CA LYS A 74 7.75 6.68 -26.14
C LYS A 74 8.91 7.64 -26.42
N GLY A 75 10.11 7.10 -26.59
CA GLY A 75 11.32 7.89 -26.87
C GLY A 75 11.92 8.61 -25.67
N ILE A 76 11.34 8.46 -24.47
CA ILE A 76 11.95 8.93 -23.22
C ILE A 76 12.69 7.76 -22.58
N ASP A 77 14.00 7.92 -22.34
CA ASP A 77 14.73 6.96 -21.51
C ASP A 77 14.09 6.90 -20.13
N THR A 78 13.75 5.71 -19.65
CA THR A 78 13.15 5.52 -18.32
C THR A 78 14.05 6.02 -17.20
N GLY A 79 15.37 6.07 -17.42
CA GLY A 79 16.35 6.67 -16.51
C GLY A 79 16.46 8.21 -16.59
N LYS A 80 15.75 8.85 -17.50
CA LYS A 80 15.75 10.30 -17.75
C LYS A 80 14.37 10.95 -17.56
N LEU A 81 13.41 10.25 -16.96
CA LEU A 81 12.09 10.81 -16.69
C LEU A 81 12.21 11.98 -15.70
N ASP A 82 11.98 13.18 -16.21
CA ASP A 82 12.03 14.41 -15.41
C ASP A 82 10.83 14.49 -14.45
N ARG A 83 11.11 14.96 -13.22
CA ARG A 83 10.11 15.17 -12.17
C ARG A 83 9.04 16.15 -12.60
N ASP A 84 9.38 17.19 -13.35
CA ASP A 84 8.40 18.18 -13.81
C ASP A 84 7.44 17.61 -14.85
N PHE A 85 7.92 16.71 -15.71
CA PHE A 85 7.06 15.96 -16.64
C PHE A 85 6.08 15.07 -15.87
N LEU A 86 6.58 14.26 -14.93
CA LEU A 86 5.73 13.37 -14.12
C LEU A 86 4.71 14.13 -13.28
N ALA A 87 5.11 15.25 -12.67
CA ALA A 87 4.21 16.12 -11.91
C ALA A 87 3.07 16.65 -12.77
N ARG A 88 3.38 17.09 -13.99
CA ARG A 88 2.39 17.59 -14.96
C ARG A 88 1.42 16.50 -15.37
N GLU A 89 1.92 15.30 -15.67
CA GLU A 89 1.07 14.17 -16.02
C GLU A 89 0.14 13.77 -14.88
N LYS A 90 0.64 13.75 -13.64
CA LYS A 90 -0.19 13.48 -12.46
C LYS A 90 -1.28 14.54 -12.26
N ILE A 91 -0.95 15.83 -12.43
CA ILE A 91 -1.93 16.93 -12.34
C ILE A 91 -2.99 16.80 -13.43
N ASN A 92 -2.58 16.56 -14.67
CA ASN A 92 -3.48 16.40 -15.81
C ASN A 92 -4.42 15.22 -15.61
N TRP A 93 -3.90 14.10 -15.09
CA TRP A 93 -4.71 12.95 -14.73
C TRP A 93 -5.73 13.30 -13.64
N CYS A 94 -5.31 13.95 -12.55
CA CYS A 94 -6.21 14.24 -11.43
C CYS A 94 -7.34 15.20 -11.79
N TYR A 95 -7.05 16.22 -12.61
CA TYR A 95 -8.06 17.19 -13.02
C TYR A 95 -8.75 16.84 -14.32
N GLN A 96 -8.29 15.81 -15.03
CA GLN A 96 -8.85 15.35 -16.31
C GLN A 96 -9.07 16.52 -17.30
N GLY A 97 -8.15 17.50 -17.30
CA GLY A 97 -8.24 18.70 -18.13
C GLY A 97 -9.33 19.71 -17.73
N ARG A 98 -10.11 19.46 -16.67
CA ARG A 98 -11.24 20.33 -16.24
C ARG A 98 -10.80 21.60 -15.53
N ARG A 99 -9.58 21.64 -15.00
CA ARG A 99 -9.06 22.77 -14.21
C ARG A 99 -7.53 22.87 -14.31
N ALA A 100 -7.02 24.10 -14.34
CA ALA A 100 -5.60 24.38 -14.18
C ALA A 100 -5.19 24.35 -12.69
N ALA A 101 -4.04 23.73 -12.38
CA ALA A 101 -3.46 23.76 -11.05
C ALA A 101 -2.86 25.14 -10.74
N GLY A 102 -3.11 25.64 -9.53
CA GLY A 102 -2.43 26.84 -9.03
C GLY A 102 -0.93 26.58 -8.80
N ARG A 103 -0.11 27.63 -8.83
CA ARG A 103 1.35 27.55 -8.70
C ARG A 103 1.82 26.81 -7.44
N ALA A 104 1.12 26.99 -6.32
CA ALA A 104 1.43 26.29 -5.06
C ALA A 104 1.24 24.77 -5.18
N ILE A 105 0.18 24.33 -5.84
CA ILE A 105 -0.08 22.90 -6.09
C ILE A 105 0.99 22.33 -7.01
N ILE A 106 1.33 23.02 -8.10
CA ILE A 106 2.40 22.58 -9.03
C ILE A 106 3.70 22.38 -8.26
N LYS A 107 4.13 23.39 -7.49
CA LYS A 107 5.35 23.30 -6.67
C LYS A 107 5.32 22.12 -5.70
N ARG A 108 4.18 21.90 -5.03
CA ARG A 108 4.01 20.78 -4.09
C ARG A 108 4.08 19.43 -4.80
N VAL A 109 3.39 19.26 -5.93
CA VAL A 109 3.38 17.99 -6.68
C VAL A 109 4.76 17.68 -7.24
N THR A 110 5.48 18.65 -7.81
CA THR A 110 6.86 18.47 -8.26
C THR A 110 7.77 18.02 -7.12
N TYR A 111 7.68 18.65 -5.93
CA TYR A 111 8.45 18.21 -4.77
C TYR A 111 8.15 16.75 -4.39
N LEU A 112 6.87 16.36 -4.38
CA LEU A 112 6.46 14.99 -4.06
C LEU A 112 6.95 13.95 -5.07
N MET A 113 7.38 14.33 -6.28
CA MET A 113 7.96 13.39 -7.25
C MET A 113 9.25 12.74 -6.74
N ALA A 114 9.92 13.32 -5.73
CA ALA A 114 11.06 12.70 -5.06
C ALA A 114 10.70 11.36 -4.37
N TYR A 115 9.44 11.18 -3.98
CA TYR A 115 8.97 9.94 -3.34
C TYR A 115 8.58 8.84 -4.34
N TYR A 116 8.54 9.11 -5.64
CA TYR A 116 8.18 8.10 -6.63
C TYR A 116 9.43 7.42 -7.18
N GLU A 117 9.32 6.12 -7.45
CA GLU A 117 10.37 5.44 -8.17
C GLU A 117 10.26 5.68 -9.69
N PRO A 118 11.39 5.88 -10.39
CA PRO A 118 11.39 6.06 -11.85
C PRO A 118 11.13 4.75 -12.61
N LYS A 119 10.96 3.62 -11.92
CA LYS A 119 10.64 2.32 -12.51
C LYS A 119 9.12 2.12 -12.55
N PRO A 120 8.46 2.35 -13.71
CA PRO A 120 7.04 2.18 -13.79
C PRO A 120 6.64 0.70 -13.80
N PHE A 121 5.45 0.40 -13.28
CA PHE A 121 4.75 -0.84 -13.61
C PHE A 121 4.19 -0.73 -15.03
N MET A 122 4.76 -1.50 -15.95
CA MET A 122 4.54 -1.36 -17.39
C MET A 122 3.27 -2.12 -17.85
N GLY A 123 2.12 -1.45 -17.83
CA GLY A 123 0.93 -1.92 -18.55
C GLY A 123 1.05 -1.73 -20.07
N THR A 124 0.18 -2.38 -20.84
CA THR A 124 0.19 -2.22 -22.30
C THR A 124 -0.33 -0.85 -22.77
N ARG A 125 -1.25 -0.22 -22.02
CA ARG A 125 -1.81 1.11 -22.33
C ARG A 125 -1.27 2.22 -21.42
N TYR A 126 -1.20 1.95 -20.12
CA TYR A 126 -0.70 2.90 -19.13
C TYR A 126 0.44 2.30 -18.31
N CYS A 127 1.37 3.16 -17.94
CA CYS A 127 2.47 2.86 -17.05
C CYS A 127 2.20 3.54 -15.71
N TRP A 128 2.23 2.79 -14.61
CA TRP A 128 1.96 3.34 -13.28
C TRP A 128 3.24 3.65 -12.53
N PHE A 129 3.29 4.84 -11.95
CA PHE A 129 4.34 5.28 -11.03
C PHE A 129 3.81 5.14 -9.62
N GLN A 130 4.59 4.53 -8.74
CA GLN A 130 4.18 4.26 -7.35
C GLN A 130 5.15 4.90 -6.35
N PRO A 131 4.69 5.17 -5.12
CA PRO A 131 5.58 5.61 -4.04
C PRO A 131 6.67 4.56 -3.79
N ASN A 132 7.92 5.01 -3.73
CA ASN A 132 9.10 4.19 -3.45
C ASN A 132 9.09 3.75 -1.98
N PRO A 133 9.10 2.43 -1.69
CA PRO A 133 9.15 1.88 -0.33
C PRO A 133 10.34 2.35 0.53
N ASP A 134 11.44 2.79 -0.06
CA ASP A 134 12.65 3.15 0.71
C ASP A 134 12.59 4.57 1.28
N VAL A 135 11.86 5.48 0.62
CA VAL A 135 11.86 6.92 0.94
C VAL A 135 10.48 7.52 1.18
N SER A 136 9.41 6.84 0.76
CA SER A 136 8.06 7.40 0.90
C SER A 136 7.59 7.38 2.36
N PRO A 137 6.79 8.39 2.76
CA PRO A 137 6.10 8.39 4.05
C PRO A 137 5.30 7.11 4.28
N TYR A 138 5.23 6.72 5.53
CA TYR A 138 4.73 5.45 6.02
C TYR A 138 3.24 5.22 5.74
N LEU A 139 2.40 6.18 6.13
CA LEU A 139 0.95 6.08 5.98
C LEU A 139 0.51 5.92 4.49
N PRO A 140 1.04 6.70 3.52
CA PRO A 140 0.78 6.47 2.10
C PRO A 140 1.08 5.04 1.62
N LEU A 141 2.17 4.44 2.09
CA LEU A 141 2.53 3.07 1.72
C LEU A 141 1.54 2.06 2.31
N LEU A 142 1.24 2.18 3.60
CA LEU A 142 0.33 1.28 4.31
C LEU A 142 -1.10 1.35 3.77
N ARG A 143 -1.55 2.54 3.34
CA ARG A 143 -2.85 2.72 2.68
C ARG A 143 -3.00 1.89 1.40
N MET A 144 -1.90 1.45 0.77
CA MET A 144 -1.94 0.55 -0.40
C MET A 144 -2.39 -0.88 -0.07
N LEU A 145 -2.41 -1.24 1.22
CA LEU A 145 -2.73 -2.57 1.72
C LEU A 145 -3.99 -2.58 2.57
N PHE A 146 -4.14 -1.61 3.48
CA PHE A 146 -5.21 -1.57 4.49
C PHE A 146 -6.63 -1.89 4.00
N PRO A 147 -7.09 -1.39 2.85
CA PRO A 147 -8.45 -1.69 2.41
C PRO A 147 -8.74 -3.19 2.19
N ALA A 148 -7.71 -4.02 1.97
CA ALA A 148 -7.88 -5.46 1.81
C ALA A 148 -8.31 -6.15 3.10
N PHE A 149 -8.09 -5.48 4.24
CA PHE A 149 -8.31 -6.04 5.57
C PHE A 149 -9.53 -5.45 6.25
N ALA A 150 -10.29 -4.59 5.57
CA ALA A 150 -11.41 -3.88 6.16
C ALA A 150 -12.44 -4.82 6.81
N ASN A 151 -12.65 -6.01 6.23
CA ASN A 151 -13.58 -7.00 6.75
C ASN A 151 -13.06 -7.78 7.97
N PHE A 152 -11.77 -7.67 8.28
CA PHE A 152 -11.13 -8.29 9.46
C PHE A 152 -10.91 -7.28 10.60
N ALA A 153 -11.35 -6.04 10.41
CA ALA A 153 -11.18 -4.96 11.39
C ALA A 153 -11.96 -5.27 12.68
N LEU A 154 -11.26 -5.20 13.82
CA LEU A 154 -11.88 -5.24 15.14
C LEU A 154 -12.55 -3.91 15.48
N VAL A 155 -13.71 -3.95 16.12
CA VAL A 155 -14.48 -2.74 16.48
C VAL A 155 -13.70 -1.83 17.44
N ASN A 156 -12.91 -2.41 18.33
CA ASN A 156 -12.13 -1.68 19.34
C ASN A 156 -10.63 -1.88 19.07
N PRO A 157 -9.97 -0.97 18.34
CA PRO A 157 -8.54 -1.02 18.18
C PRO A 157 -7.84 -0.75 19.51
N ALA A 158 -6.73 -1.44 19.73
CA ALA A 158 -5.86 -1.26 20.88
C ALA A 158 -4.44 -0.98 20.40
N PRO A 159 -3.66 -0.14 21.10
CA PRO A 159 -2.30 0.15 20.71
C PRO A 159 -1.48 -1.14 20.59
N PRO A 160 -0.61 -1.27 19.58
CA PRO A 160 0.33 -2.37 19.53
C PRO A 160 1.19 -2.35 20.80
N GLN A 161 1.64 -3.52 21.23
CA GLN A 161 2.48 -3.68 22.43
C GLN A 161 3.78 -4.39 22.05
N PRO A 162 4.89 -4.10 22.74
CA PRO A 162 6.08 -4.93 22.62
C PRO A 162 5.72 -6.37 23.02
N THR A 163 6.41 -7.33 22.42
CA THR A 163 6.10 -8.75 22.67
C THR A 163 6.78 -9.22 23.94
N ASP A 164 5.99 -9.50 24.98
CA ASP A 164 6.43 -10.19 26.20
C ASP A 164 6.28 -11.72 26.10
N SER A 165 5.73 -12.24 24.98
CA SER A 165 5.40 -13.65 24.80
C SER A 165 6.20 -14.34 23.69
N LEU A 166 6.58 -15.60 23.89
CA LEU A 166 7.28 -16.41 22.88
C LEU A 166 6.46 -16.72 21.60
N ALA A 167 5.21 -16.25 21.49
CA ALA A 167 4.32 -16.52 20.36
C ALA A 167 3.94 -15.28 19.54
N GLY A 168 4.54 -14.12 19.83
CA GLY A 168 4.26 -12.85 19.14
C GLY A 168 5.43 -12.29 18.34
N GLU A 169 5.17 -11.19 17.64
CA GLU A 169 6.21 -10.28 17.15
C GLU A 169 5.78 -8.83 17.33
N ALA A 170 6.75 -7.95 17.53
CA ALA A 170 6.54 -6.51 17.56
C ALA A 170 7.68 -5.80 16.84
N TRP A 171 7.32 -4.77 16.09
CA TRP A 171 8.23 -4.04 15.23
C TRP A 171 7.90 -2.56 15.25
N GLN A 172 8.92 -1.74 15.08
CA GLN A 172 8.79 -0.30 14.98
C GLN A 172 9.72 0.24 13.91
N THR A 173 9.48 1.47 13.47
CA THR A 173 10.45 2.19 12.65
C THR A 173 11.38 3.00 13.54
N ALA A 174 12.69 2.93 13.28
CA ALA A 174 13.70 3.59 14.12
C ALA A 174 13.70 5.13 14.03
N LYS A 175 13.05 5.69 13.01
CA LYS A 175 13.05 7.14 12.71
C LYS A 175 11.69 7.57 12.17
N PHE A 176 11.30 8.78 12.55
CA PHE A 176 10.22 9.51 11.92
C PHE A 176 10.47 9.68 10.41
N ASP A 177 9.42 9.57 9.63
CA ASP A 177 9.45 9.93 8.20
C ASP A 177 9.40 11.45 8.02
N ASP A 178 9.44 11.90 6.75
CA ASP A 178 9.42 13.32 6.39
C ASP A 178 8.13 14.05 6.81
N PHE A 179 7.11 13.32 7.28
CA PHE A 179 5.85 13.87 7.79
C PHE A 179 5.84 13.86 9.33
N GLY A 180 6.93 13.50 9.99
CA GLY A 180 7.06 13.51 11.44
C GLY A 180 6.42 12.30 12.12
N VAL A 181 6.18 11.22 11.37
CA VAL A 181 5.46 10.04 11.85
C VAL A 181 6.34 8.81 11.84
N ASP A 182 6.22 7.94 12.85
CA ASP A 182 6.77 6.59 12.87
C ASP A 182 5.64 5.54 12.82
N ILE A 183 5.97 4.27 12.56
CA ILE A 183 5.03 3.15 12.66
C ILE A 183 5.46 2.22 13.76
N GLN A 184 4.48 1.73 14.51
CA GLN A 184 4.61 0.52 15.31
C GLN A 184 3.57 -0.52 14.89
N TYR A 185 3.93 -1.79 14.94
CA TYR A 185 2.98 -2.88 14.84
C TYR A 185 3.34 -4.06 15.72
N SER A 186 2.34 -4.79 16.16
CA SER A 186 2.49 -6.04 16.91
C SER A 186 1.52 -7.09 16.41
N ALA A 187 1.94 -8.34 16.41
CA ALA A 187 1.10 -9.49 16.14
C ALA A 187 1.14 -10.44 17.32
N THR A 188 -0.04 -10.80 17.84
CA THR A 188 -0.17 -11.71 18.98
C THR A 188 -1.04 -12.89 18.58
N ALA A 189 -0.55 -14.10 18.85
CA ALA A 189 -1.34 -15.31 18.69
C ALA A 189 -2.35 -15.43 19.84
N LYS A 190 -3.62 -15.61 19.50
CA LYS A 190 -4.69 -15.88 20.46
C LYS A 190 -5.53 -17.03 19.91
N GLU A 191 -5.41 -18.20 20.54
CA GLU A 191 -6.06 -19.43 20.07
C GLU A 191 -5.64 -19.76 18.62
N ASP A 192 -6.60 -19.94 17.71
CA ASP A 192 -6.37 -20.25 16.29
C ASP A 192 -6.23 -18.99 15.40
N GLU A 193 -6.09 -17.82 16.02
CA GLU A 193 -6.15 -16.53 15.34
C GLU A 193 -4.96 -15.63 15.71
N ILE A 194 -4.66 -14.67 14.84
CA ILE A 194 -3.60 -13.68 15.04
C ILE A 194 -4.22 -12.29 15.03
N ILE A 195 -3.99 -11.55 16.10
CA ILE A 195 -4.39 -10.15 16.21
C ILE A 195 -3.20 -9.29 15.81
N LEU A 196 -3.31 -8.63 14.65
CA LEU A 196 -2.37 -7.63 14.18
C LEU A 196 -2.84 -6.24 14.59
N ALA A 197 -2.05 -5.50 15.35
CA ALA A 197 -2.29 -4.11 15.73
C ALA A 197 -1.26 -3.21 15.04
N LEU A 198 -1.68 -2.04 14.55
CA LEU A 198 -0.78 -1.02 14.02
C LEU A 198 -1.13 0.35 14.59
N SER A 199 -0.11 1.16 14.85
CA SER A 199 -0.25 2.58 15.20
C SER A 199 0.75 3.43 14.42
N LEU A 200 0.40 4.70 14.31
CA LEU A 200 1.34 5.76 13.96
C LEU A 200 1.68 6.52 15.24
N LEU A 201 2.96 6.79 15.49
CA LEU A 201 3.33 7.76 16.52
C LEU A 201 3.73 9.08 15.86
N GLU A 202 3.15 10.17 16.33
CA GLU A 202 3.59 11.53 16.03
C GLU A 202 4.14 12.14 17.32
N VAL A 203 5.46 12.18 17.44
CA VAL A 203 6.21 12.74 18.58
C VAL A 203 5.86 12.11 19.94
N GLU A 204 4.69 12.42 20.50
CA GLU A 204 4.18 11.94 21.80
C GLU A 204 2.75 11.38 21.72
N GLU A 205 2.06 11.51 20.58
CA GLU A 205 0.69 11.00 20.41
C GLU A 205 0.68 9.71 19.58
N SER A 206 0.06 8.67 20.14
CA SER A 206 -0.17 7.40 19.44
C SER A 206 -1.54 7.39 18.80
N PHE A 207 -1.56 7.34 17.48
CA PHE A 207 -2.77 7.15 16.69
C PHE A 207 -2.88 5.67 16.34
N CYS A 208 -3.71 4.96 17.10
CA CYS A 208 -4.12 3.61 16.75
C CYS A 208 -4.81 3.65 15.39
N LEU A 209 -4.29 2.85 14.45
CA LEU A 209 -4.90 2.74 13.14
C LEU A 209 -6.10 1.80 13.24
N GLN A 210 -5.83 0.50 13.13
CA GLN A 210 -6.84 -0.53 13.15
C GLN A 210 -6.18 -1.84 13.59
N ASN A 211 -6.93 -2.64 14.35
CA ASN A 211 -6.52 -4.00 14.69
C ASN A 211 -7.26 -4.96 13.75
N TYR A 212 -6.57 -5.99 13.29
CA TYR A 212 -7.08 -6.98 12.35
C TYR A 212 -7.00 -8.37 12.97
N LYS A 213 -8.11 -9.09 12.86
CA LYS A 213 -8.26 -10.46 13.33
C LYS A 213 -8.08 -11.41 12.15
N LEU A 214 -6.95 -12.10 12.08
CA LEU A 214 -6.52 -12.84 10.89
C LEU A 214 -6.32 -14.33 11.21
N SER A 215 -6.60 -15.19 10.24
CA SER A 215 -6.08 -16.57 10.28
C SER A 215 -4.56 -16.58 10.09
N PRO A 216 -3.85 -17.65 10.51
CA PRO A 216 -2.40 -17.75 10.36
C PRO A 216 -1.91 -17.51 8.93
N ASP A 217 -2.57 -18.10 7.93
CA ASP A 217 -2.20 -17.94 6.51
C ASP A 217 -2.37 -16.50 6.04
N ARG A 218 -3.46 -15.85 6.44
CA ARG A 218 -3.77 -14.46 6.06
C ARG A 218 -2.79 -13.48 6.71
N TYR A 219 -2.43 -13.74 7.95
CA TYR A 219 -1.37 -12.98 8.62
C TYR A 219 -0.02 -13.15 7.94
N VAL A 220 0.38 -14.38 7.55
CA VAL A 220 1.64 -14.62 6.83
C VAL A 220 1.68 -13.81 5.52
N PHE A 221 0.59 -13.79 4.77
CA PHE A 221 0.49 -12.99 3.55
C PHE A 221 0.65 -11.48 3.83
N LEU A 222 -0.08 -10.94 4.81
CA LEU A 222 -0.01 -9.52 5.15
C LEU A 222 1.37 -9.12 5.66
N ARG A 223 1.94 -9.92 6.56
CA ARG A 223 3.29 -9.73 7.07
C ARG A 223 4.30 -9.63 5.93
N GLN A 224 4.20 -10.48 4.91
CA GLN A 224 5.06 -10.37 3.72
C GLN A 224 4.87 -9.05 2.96
N GLN A 225 3.63 -8.56 2.81
CA GLN A 225 3.39 -7.28 2.15
C GLN A 225 3.90 -6.09 2.97
N LEU A 226 3.74 -6.12 4.31
CA LEU A 226 4.28 -5.10 5.22
C LEU A 226 5.80 -5.07 5.17
N LEU A 227 6.44 -6.23 5.30
CA LEU A 227 7.90 -6.33 5.20
C LEU A 227 8.38 -5.89 3.82
N PHE A 228 7.67 -6.20 2.73
CA PHE A 228 8.07 -5.66 1.44
C PHE A 228 8.09 -4.13 1.42
N LEU A 229 7.11 -3.47 2.04
CA LEU A 229 7.02 -2.01 2.03
C LEU A 229 7.99 -1.33 3.01
N LEU A 230 8.32 -1.98 4.12
CA LEU A 230 8.94 -1.33 5.27
C LEU A 230 10.18 -2.03 5.81
N HIS A 231 10.51 -3.25 5.39
CA HIS A 231 11.57 -4.07 6.00
C HIS A 231 12.89 -3.35 6.23
N PRO A 232 13.44 -2.54 5.29
CA PRO A 232 14.70 -1.83 5.53
C PRO A 232 14.63 -0.79 6.65
N ARG A 233 13.41 -0.38 7.04
CA ARG A 233 13.12 0.68 8.01
C ARG A 233 12.54 0.14 9.32
N LEU A 234 12.26 -1.16 9.40
CA LEU A 234 11.72 -1.81 10.59
C LEU A 234 12.84 -2.39 11.45
N GLU A 235 12.69 -2.21 12.76
CA GLU A 235 13.49 -2.87 13.79
C GLU A 235 12.57 -3.57 14.79
N PRO A 236 13.05 -4.64 15.46
CA PRO A 236 12.27 -5.29 16.51
C PRO A 236 11.94 -4.31 17.63
N TRP A 237 10.67 -4.27 18.03
CA TRP A 237 10.23 -3.50 19.19
C TRP A 237 10.21 -4.41 20.42
N LEU A 238 11.27 -4.31 21.23
CA LEU A 238 11.47 -5.15 22.41
C LEU A 238 10.99 -4.44 23.68
N PRO A 239 10.54 -5.19 24.70
CA PRO A 239 10.37 -4.66 26.03
C PRO A 239 11.70 -4.11 26.56
N SER A 240 11.64 -3.07 27.39
CA SER A 240 12.81 -2.43 27.99
C SER A 240 13.71 -3.46 28.70
N GLY A 241 14.91 -3.71 28.17
CA GLY A 241 15.94 -4.55 28.81
C GLY A 241 16.09 -5.98 28.28
N GLU A 242 15.34 -6.40 27.25
CA GLU A 242 15.43 -7.77 26.72
C GLU A 242 16.27 -7.92 25.43
N GLN A 243 16.85 -9.10 25.24
CA GLN A 243 17.58 -9.49 24.03
C GLN A 243 16.68 -10.14 22.97
N ARG A 244 17.11 -10.02 21.71
CA ARG A 244 16.39 -10.46 20.49
C ARG A 244 15.96 -11.93 20.52
N HIS A 245 14.67 -12.18 20.76
CA HIS A 245 14.03 -13.46 20.43
C HIS A 245 12.82 -13.20 19.55
N ASN A 246 12.92 -13.56 18.26
CA ASN A 246 11.82 -13.38 17.30
C ASN A 246 11.41 -14.75 16.73
N PRO A 247 10.34 -15.37 17.27
CA PRO A 247 9.96 -16.75 16.97
C PRO A 247 9.30 -16.88 15.59
N LEU A 248 8.78 -15.80 15.00
CA LEU A 248 8.08 -15.79 13.71
C LEU A 248 9.00 -15.47 12.52
N ARG A 249 10.14 -16.19 12.41
CA ARG A 249 11.01 -16.14 11.21
C ARG A 249 10.40 -16.95 10.06
N GLY A 250 9.44 -16.37 9.35
CA GLY A 250 9.00 -16.86 8.03
C GLY A 250 9.95 -16.41 6.91
N LYS A 251 10.22 -17.28 5.93
CA LYS A 251 10.95 -16.92 4.69
C LYS A 251 10.20 -15.81 3.95
N ILE A 252 10.87 -14.70 3.65
CA ILE A 252 10.41 -13.70 2.69
C ILE A 252 10.67 -14.29 1.30
N TYR A 253 9.62 -14.78 0.63
CA TYR A 253 9.73 -15.15 -0.77
C TYR A 253 9.81 -13.86 -1.59
N LYS A 254 10.95 -13.63 -2.26
CA LYS A 254 11.00 -12.66 -3.36
C LYS A 254 10.04 -13.16 -4.44
N LYS A 255 9.16 -12.27 -4.92
CA LYS A 255 8.26 -12.56 -6.04
C LYS A 255 9.09 -13.10 -7.23
N PRO A 256 8.62 -14.11 -7.98
CA PRO A 256 9.23 -14.45 -9.26
C PRO A 256 9.20 -13.26 -10.22
#